data_AF-A0A9P5Q8V7-F1
#
_entry.id   AF-A0A9P5Q8V7-F1
#
_cell.length_a   1.000
_cell.length_b   1.000
_cell.length_c   1.000
_cell.angle_alpha   90.00
_cell.angle_beta   90.00
_cell.angle_gamma   90.00
#
_symmetry.space_group_name_H-M   'P 1'
#
loop_
_entity.id
_entity.type
_entity.pdbx_description
1 polymer ?
#
loop_
_entity_poly.entity_id
_entity_poly.type
_entity_poly.pdbx_seq_one_letter_code
_entity_poly.pdbx_strand_id
1 'polypeptide(L)'
;MRKAFKKVLLKHEKKTDNSKTPIQTTPAPPDSMGTQETSPNSASMFAHAHNFTIHGSQFNNAQNMTTIQTIYNEGTPLTKLPYSWQAFHDCELGVQFNRKSCAEGTRVQILEDIEKWATSPISQSSWGYWMCGMAGTGKSTIAKSTCLLLEEKGILAGSFFCSRQIPECRDYRLIIPTLAYQLAQYSETYGMILKDVLIKNPDISTKSPRDQIPKLLVDPWNIVCKAGHQEINTPVFVIDGLDEC
;
A
#
# COMPACT_ATOMS: atom_id res chain seq x y z
N MET A 1 4.68 7.41 -18.42
CA MET A 1 4.65 6.79 -17.08
C MET A 1 6.03 6.61 -16.44
N ARG A 2 7.01 5.92 -17.07
CA ARG A 2 8.37 5.69 -16.51
C ARG A 2 9.06 6.96 -15.98
N LYS A 3 9.04 8.07 -16.74
CA LYS A 3 9.60 9.37 -16.29
C LYS A 3 8.82 9.99 -15.13
N ALA A 4 7.51 9.76 -15.03
CA ALA A 4 6.67 10.27 -13.96
C ALA A 4 6.90 9.50 -12.65
N PHE A 5 6.90 8.16 -12.70
CA PHE A 5 7.27 7.31 -11.56
C PHE A 5 8.67 7.62 -11.05
N LYS A 6 9.66 7.65 -11.96
CA LYS A 6 11.04 7.99 -11.60
C LYS A 6 11.14 9.41 -11.01
N LYS A 7 10.43 10.41 -11.57
CA LYS A 7 10.45 11.79 -11.06
C LYS A 7 9.72 11.94 -9.72
N VAL A 8 8.68 11.16 -9.46
CA VAL A 8 7.98 11.13 -8.16
C VAL A 8 8.87 10.46 -7.11
N LEU A 9 9.44 9.29 -7.40
CA LEU A 9 10.39 8.60 -6.52
C LEU A 9 11.62 9.49 -6.19
N LEU A 10 12.23 10.10 -7.20
CA LEU A 10 13.38 11.02 -7.03
C LEU A 10 13.02 12.35 -6.32
N LYS A 11 11.75 12.78 -6.34
CA LYS A 11 11.33 14.00 -5.61
C LYS A 11 11.18 13.74 -4.12
N HIS A 12 10.80 12.53 -3.73
CA HIS A 12 10.71 12.14 -2.32
C HIS A 12 12.10 11.92 -1.69
N GLU A 13 13.07 11.46 -2.48
CA GLU A 13 14.49 11.34 -2.09
C GLU A 13 15.11 12.67 -1.61
N LYS A 14 14.68 13.81 -2.18
CA LYS A 14 15.18 15.14 -1.81
C LYS A 14 14.49 15.79 -0.62
N LYS A 15 13.42 15.21 -0.08
CA LYS A 15 12.61 15.81 1.00
C LYS A 15 12.93 15.24 2.38
N THR A 16 13.77 14.20 2.45
CA THR A 16 14.19 13.54 3.70
C THR A 16 15.51 14.05 4.28
N ASP A 17 16.09 15.12 3.72
CA ASP A 17 17.31 15.71 4.27
C ASP A 17 17.10 17.21 4.59
N ASN A 18 17.54 17.61 5.78
CA ASN A 18 17.27 18.86 6.55
C ASN A 18 15.96 18.85 7.37
N SER A 19 15.93 19.07 8.69
CA SER A 19 16.91 19.67 9.60
C SER A 19 16.62 19.27 11.06
N LYS A 20 17.68 18.89 11.79
CA LYS A 20 17.72 18.88 13.26
C LYS A 20 17.79 20.32 13.77
N THR A 21 16.97 20.68 14.76
CA THR A 21 17.23 21.76 15.71
C THR A 21 16.49 21.49 17.04
N PRO A 22 17.00 21.98 18.19
CA PRO A 22 16.86 21.34 19.49
C PRO A 22 15.59 21.71 20.26
N ILE A 23 15.21 20.80 21.15
CA ILE A 23 14.14 20.95 22.15
C ILE A 23 14.55 22.02 23.17
N GLN A 24 13.70 23.02 23.37
CA GLN A 24 13.72 23.91 24.53
C GLN A 24 12.44 23.69 25.35
N THR A 25 12.62 23.29 26.59
CA THR A 25 11.58 23.05 27.60
C THR A 25 11.22 24.33 28.33
N THR A 26 9.92 24.59 28.49
CA THR A 26 9.37 25.53 29.47
C THR A 26 8.12 24.94 30.13
N PRO A 27 7.81 25.30 31.39
CA PRO A 27 6.87 24.55 32.24
C PRO A 27 5.40 24.98 32.06
N ALA A 28 4.49 24.07 32.41
CA ALA A 28 3.03 24.23 32.32
C ALA A 28 2.43 25.06 33.47
N PRO A 29 1.36 25.85 33.24
CA PRO A 29 0.49 26.40 34.28
C PRO A 29 -0.78 25.55 34.50
N PRO A 30 -1.52 25.78 35.61
CA PRO A 30 -2.39 24.77 36.23
C PRO A 30 -3.83 24.73 35.68
N ASP A 31 -4.49 23.61 36.02
CA ASP A 31 -5.85 23.20 35.65
C ASP A 31 -6.93 24.25 35.86
N SER A 32 -7.84 24.37 34.88
CA SER A 32 -9.17 24.94 35.08
C SER A 32 -10.25 24.09 34.41
N MET A 33 -11.21 23.74 35.25
CA MET A 33 -12.43 22.94 35.09
C MET A 33 -13.40 23.47 34.01
N GLY A 34 -14.02 22.53 33.26
CA GLY A 34 -15.40 22.67 32.75
C GLY A 34 -15.59 22.91 31.25
N THR A 35 -15.94 21.86 30.49
CA THR A 35 -17.29 21.53 29.94
C THR A 35 -17.14 20.49 28.83
N GLN A 36 -17.74 19.31 28.99
CA GLN A 36 -17.78 18.26 27.96
C GLN A 36 -18.95 18.51 27.00
N GLU A 37 -18.65 18.77 25.72
CA GLU A 37 -19.58 18.51 24.62
C GLU A 37 -19.48 17.03 24.23
N THR A 38 -20.61 16.31 24.33
CA THR A 38 -20.72 14.90 23.94
C THR A 38 -21.01 14.80 22.44
N SER A 39 -20.07 14.22 21.69
CA SER A 39 -20.32 13.77 20.32
C SER A 39 -20.77 12.30 20.34
N PRO A 40 -21.90 11.92 19.72
CA PRO A 40 -22.43 10.56 19.82
C PRO A 40 -21.77 9.67 18.77
N ASN A 41 -20.90 8.75 19.20
CA ASN A 41 -20.74 7.38 18.65
C ASN A 41 -19.41 6.74 19.08
N SER A 42 -19.25 6.51 20.38
CA SER A 42 -18.33 5.47 20.87
C SER A 42 -19.06 4.68 21.93
N ALA A 43 -19.40 3.42 21.65
CA ALA A 43 -19.80 2.48 22.68
C ALA A 43 -18.57 2.22 23.57
N SER A 44 -18.43 3.01 24.64
CA SER A 44 -17.42 2.77 25.65
C SER A 44 -17.92 1.66 26.58
N MET A 45 -17.16 0.57 26.67
CA MET A 45 -17.49 -0.63 27.45
C MET A 45 -17.69 -0.34 28.96
N PHE A 46 -17.26 0.84 29.43
CA PHE A 46 -17.38 1.30 30.81
C PHE A 46 -17.92 2.73 30.92
N ALA A 47 -18.80 3.15 30.01
CA ALA A 47 -19.45 4.44 30.13
C ALA A 47 -20.15 4.54 31.50
N HIS A 48 -19.67 5.44 32.37
CA HIS A 48 -20.19 5.74 33.71
C HIS A 48 -19.84 4.75 34.84
N ALA A 49 -18.91 3.80 34.63
CA ALA A 49 -18.43 2.96 35.72
C ALA A 49 -17.54 3.75 36.70
N HIS A 50 -17.75 3.57 37.99
CA HIS A 50 -16.90 4.13 39.05
C HIS A 50 -16.63 3.07 40.11
N ASN A 51 -15.46 3.14 40.74
CA ASN A 51 -15.04 2.32 41.87
C ASN A 51 -14.99 0.79 41.62
N PHE A 52 -14.29 0.35 40.56
CA PHE A 52 -14.05 -1.06 40.32
C PHE A 52 -12.56 -1.34 40.09
N THR A 53 -12.11 -2.54 40.45
CA THR A 53 -10.74 -3.00 40.26
C THR A 53 -10.76 -4.31 39.50
N ILE A 54 -10.08 -4.35 38.35
CA ILE A 54 -9.96 -5.57 37.55
C ILE A 54 -8.53 -6.10 37.67
N HIS A 55 -8.38 -7.31 38.18
CA HIS A 55 -7.11 -8.01 38.24
C HIS A 55 -7.10 -9.15 37.20
N GLY A 56 -6.06 -9.18 36.36
CA GLY A 56 -5.77 -10.33 35.48
C GLY A 56 -6.60 -10.45 34.19
N SER A 57 -7.21 -9.39 33.69
CA SER A 57 -8.01 -9.45 32.44
C SER A 57 -7.24 -9.04 31.19
N GLN A 58 -7.55 -9.72 30.08
CA GLN A 58 -7.15 -9.35 28.72
C GLN A 58 -8.38 -8.75 28.02
N PHE A 59 -8.34 -7.45 27.70
CA PHE A 59 -9.44 -6.78 27.00
C PHE A 59 -9.16 -6.73 25.49
N ASN A 60 -9.84 -7.59 24.74
CA ASN A 60 -9.76 -7.57 23.29
C ASN A 60 -10.90 -6.70 22.75
N ASN A 61 -10.55 -5.52 22.20
CA ASN A 61 -11.52 -4.66 21.53
C ASN A 61 -11.79 -5.20 20.11
N ALA A 62 -12.96 -5.79 19.88
CA ALA A 62 -13.31 -6.44 18.60
C ALA A 62 -13.81 -5.46 17.51
N GLN A 63 -13.37 -4.20 17.50
CA GLN A 63 -13.78 -3.19 16.49
C GLN A 63 -13.29 -3.52 15.07
N ASN A 64 -12.22 -4.31 14.94
CA ASN A 64 -11.58 -4.56 13.64
C ASN A 64 -12.43 -5.49 12.76
N MET A 65 -13.18 -6.44 13.35
CA MET A 65 -13.99 -7.38 12.56
C MET A 65 -15.18 -6.71 11.84
N THR A 66 -15.70 -5.61 12.38
CA THR A 66 -16.79 -4.83 11.77
C THR A 66 -16.29 -3.83 10.71
N THR A 67 -15.03 -3.40 10.82
CA THR A 67 -14.45 -2.36 9.96
C THR A 67 -14.12 -2.89 8.56
N ILE A 68 -13.54 -4.10 8.45
CA ILE A 68 -13.17 -4.71 7.16
C ILE A 68 -14.39 -4.87 6.24
N GLN A 69 -15.49 -5.45 6.73
CA GLN A 69 -16.70 -5.58 5.91
C GLN A 69 -17.20 -4.20 5.47
N THR A 70 -17.19 -3.20 6.35
CA THR A 70 -17.64 -1.83 6.04
C THR A 70 -16.79 -1.12 4.97
N ILE A 71 -15.53 -1.48 4.77
CA ILE A 71 -14.67 -0.92 3.71
C ILE A 71 -14.97 -1.56 2.36
N TYR A 72 -15.24 -2.87 2.32
CA TYR A 72 -15.41 -3.65 1.09
C TYR A 72 -16.88 -3.92 0.69
N ASN A 73 -17.84 -3.46 1.48
CA ASN A 73 -19.26 -3.55 1.13
C ASN A 73 -19.58 -2.83 -0.20
N GLU A 74 -20.58 -3.34 -0.91
CA GLU A 74 -21.06 -2.72 -2.15
C GLU A 74 -21.45 -1.25 -1.92
N GLY A 75 -20.98 -0.37 -2.80
CA GLY A 75 -21.28 1.07 -2.75
C GLY A 75 -20.30 1.91 -1.94
N THR A 76 -19.30 1.30 -1.29
CA THR A 76 -18.21 2.02 -0.62
C THR A 76 -17.30 2.76 -1.61
N PRO A 77 -16.58 3.80 -1.17
CA PRO A 77 -15.61 4.50 -2.02
C PRO A 77 -14.53 3.58 -2.61
N LEU A 78 -14.11 2.55 -1.86
CA LEU A 78 -13.06 1.62 -2.31
C LEU A 78 -13.56 0.71 -3.44
N THR A 79 -14.81 0.23 -3.37
CA THR A 79 -15.44 -0.56 -4.45
C THR A 79 -15.73 0.27 -5.71
N LYS A 80 -15.69 1.61 -5.63
CA LYS A 80 -15.81 2.53 -6.76
C LYS A 80 -14.49 2.87 -7.43
N LEU A 81 -13.35 2.47 -6.85
CA LEU A 81 -12.04 2.71 -7.46
C LEU A 81 -11.91 1.80 -8.70
N PRO A 82 -11.70 2.33 -9.91
CA PRO A 82 -11.55 1.48 -11.10
C PRO A 82 -10.22 0.72 -11.01
N TYR A 83 -10.26 -0.59 -10.81
CA TYR A 83 -9.07 -1.44 -10.77
C TYR A 83 -9.16 -2.55 -11.84
N SER A 84 -8.02 -3.10 -12.24
CA SER A 84 -7.97 -4.28 -13.10
C SER A 84 -7.64 -5.52 -12.30
N TRP A 85 -8.63 -6.37 -12.08
CA TRP A 85 -8.42 -7.68 -11.46
C TRP A 85 -7.54 -8.58 -12.34
N GLN A 86 -7.65 -8.45 -13.67
CA GLN A 86 -6.86 -9.21 -14.64
C GLN A 86 -5.36 -8.90 -14.58
N ALA A 87 -4.98 -7.72 -14.07
CA ALA A 87 -3.59 -7.30 -13.94
C ALA A 87 -2.88 -7.89 -12.72
N PHE A 88 -3.61 -8.51 -11.78
CA PHE A 88 -3.00 -9.13 -10.60
C PHE A 88 -2.12 -10.31 -11.00
N HIS A 89 -1.03 -10.52 -10.26
CA HIS A 89 -0.07 -11.56 -10.56
C HIS A 89 -0.67 -12.98 -10.50
N ASP A 90 -1.60 -13.21 -9.59
CA ASP A 90 -2.28 -14.47 -9.24
C ASP A 90 -3.59 -14.69 -10.01
N CYS A 91 -4.01 -13.73 -10.83
CA CYS A 91 -5.17 -13.89 -11.69
C CYS A 91 -4.92 -14.95 -12.77
N GLU A 92 -5.76 -16.00 -12.79
CA GLU A 92 -5.77 -17.02 -13.82
C GLU A 92 -6.56 -16.57 -15.06
N LEU A 93 -5.83 -16.17 -16.11
CA LEU A 93 -6.40 -15.62 -17.35
C LEU A 93 -6.68 -16.70 -18.42
N GLY A 94 -6.80 -17.96 -17.98
CA GLY A 94 -6.91 -19.12 -18.87
C GLY A 94 -5.58 -19.55 -19.50
N VAL A 95 -5.62 -20.66 -20.26
CA VAL A 95 -4.42 -21.34 -20.78
C VAL A 95 -3.56 -20.44 -21.67
N GLN A 96 -4.17 -19.53 -22.43
CA GLN A 96 -3.47 -18.69 -23.41
C GLN A 96 -2.65 -17.55 -22.79
N PHE A 97 -3.08 -17.02 -21.64
CA PHE A 97 -2.46 -15.86 -20.99
C PHE A 97 -1.88 -16.20 -19.61
N ASN A 98 -1.68 -17.49 -19.34
CA ASN A 98 -1.20 -17.94 -18.04
C ASN A 98 0.21 -17.42 -17.76
N ARG A 99 0.36 -16.69 -16.65
CA ARG A 99 1.63 -16.15 -16.19
C ARG A 99 2.42 -17.25 -15.49
N LYS A 100 3.45 -17.75 -16.15
CA LYS A 100 4.34 -18.77 -15.58
C LYS A 100 5.43 -18.13 -14.74
N SER A 101 5.72 -18.74 -13.59
CA SER A 101 6.93 -18.49 -12.80
C SER A 101 8.15 -19.13 -13.45
N CYS A 102 9.34 -18.76 -12.96
CA CYS A 102 10.59 -19.41 -13.33
C CYS A 102 10.52 -20.91 -13.02
N ALA A 103 11.12 -21.72 -13.88
CA ALA A 103 11.33 -23.13 -13.58
C ALA A 103 12.26 -23.26 -12.36
N GLU A 104 12.06 -24.31 -11.58
CA GLU A 104 12.87 -24.59 -10.40
C GLU A 104 14.36 -24.65 -10.75
N GLY A 105 15.20 -24.06 -9.89
CA GLY A 105 16.66 -23.97 -10.10
C GLY A 105 17.10 -22.97 -11.18
N THR A 106 16.19 -22.25 -11.83
CA THR A 106 16.52 -21.21 -12.82
C THR A 106 16.40 -19.81 -12.24
N ARG A 107 17.19 -18.86 -12.75
CA ARG A 107 17.13 -17.44 -12.35
C ARG A 107 17.29 -17.20 -10.84
N VAL A 108 17.92 -18.15 -10.13
CA VAL A 108 18.11 -18.12 -8.67
C VAL A 108 18.82 -16.84 -8.23
N GLN A 109 20.00 -16.57 -8.81
CA GLN A 109 20.80 -15.40 -8.42
C GLN A 109 20.03 -14.07 -8.54
N ILE A 110 19.26 -13.88 -9.62
CA ILE A 110 18.52 -12.62 -9.80
C ILE A 110 17.34 -12.51 -8.83
N LEU A 111 16.70 -13.63 -8.47
CA LEU A 111 15.65 -13.65 -7.46
C LEU A 111 16.22 -13.35 -6.07
N GLU A 112 17.38 -13.93 -5.73
CA GLU A 112 18.10 -13.62 -4.48
C GLU A 112 18.51 -12.15 -4.41
N ASP A 113 19.02 -11.59 -5.51
CA ASP A 113 19.39 -10.16 -5.58
C ASP A 113 18.17 -9.25 -5.37
N ILE A 114 17.02 -9.61 -5.94
CA ILE A 114 15.76 -8.89 -5.77
C ILE A 114 15.25 -9.02 -4.33
N GLU A 115 15.29 -10.22 -3.75
CA GLU A 115 14.88 -10.45 -2.36
C GLU A 115 15.74 -9.62 -1.40
N LYS A 116 17.06 -9.67 -1.58
CA LYS A 116 18.00 -8.89 -0.79
C LYS A 116 17.72 -7.40 -0.90
N TRP A 117 17.45 -6.90 -2.12
CA TRP A 117 17.06 -5.51 -2.33
C TRP A 117 15.75 -5.18 -1.60
N ALA A 118 14.71 -6.02 -1.74
CA ALA A 118 13.37 -5.77 -1.21
C ALA A 118 13.31 -5.81 0.33
N THR A 119 14.19 -6.60 0.96
CA THR A 119 14.24 -6.80 2.41
C THR A 119 15.30 -5.93 3.10
N SER A 120 16.17 -5.26 2.33
CA SER A 120 17.15 -4.35 2.89
C SER A 120 16.50 -3.08 3.43
N PRO A 121 17.06 -2.47 4.51
CA PRO A 121 16.57 -1.19 5.01
C PRO A 121 16.54 -0.12 3.91
N ILE A 122 15.53 0.74 3.89
CA ILE A 122 15.40 1.85 2.92
C ILE A 122 16.66 2.72 2.90
N SER A 123 17.34 2.90 4.03
CA SER A 123 18.59 3.66 4.13
C SER A 123 19.78 3.02 3.38
N GLN A 124 19.68 1.75 3.00
CA GLN A 124 20.73 0.95 2.38
C GLN A 124 20.36 0.49 0.96
N SER A 125 19.17 0.80 0.47
CA SER A 125 18.69 0.34 -0.85
C SER A 125 18.01 1.43 -1.65
N SER A 126 18.05 1.30 -2.98
CA SER A 126 17.34 2.20 -3.88
C SER A 126 15.83 2.04 -3.71
N TRP A 127 15.08 3.11 -3.94
CA TRP A 127 13.61 3.11 -3.93
C TRP A 127 12.96 2.27 -5.04
N GLY A 128 13.76 1.65 -5.91
CA GLY A 128 13.28 0.81 -7.00
C GLY A 128 14.38 -0.10 -7.54
N TYR A 129 13.95 -1.28 -7.98
CA TYR A 129 14.75 -2.24 -8.74
C TYR A 129 14.23 -2.27 -10.18
N TRP A 130 15.12 -2.09 -11.16
CA TRP A 130 14.72 -2.01 -12.56
C TRP A 130 15.39 -3.12 -13.38
N MET A 131 14.60 -4.07 -13.87
CA MET A 131 15.08 -5.14 -14.73
C MET A 131 14.96 -4.75 -16.20
N CYS A 132 16.09 -4.75 -16.91
CA CYS A 132 16.16 -4.58 -18.37
C CYS A 132 16.69 -5.83 -19.04
N GLY A 133 16.20 -6.11 -20.24
CA GLY A 133 16.66 -7.23 -21.04
C GLY A 133 15.91 -7.28 -22.37
N MET A 134 16.45 -8.00 -23.34
CA MET A 134 15.84 -8.18 -24.66
C MET A 134 14.43 -8.78 -24.54
N ALA A 135 13.59 -8.56 -25.56
CA ALA A 135 12.31 -9.24 -25.65
C ALA A 135 12.52 -10.77 -25.61
N GLY A 136 11.61 -11.49 -24.94
CA GLY A 136 11.69 -12.96 -24.84
C GLY A 136 12.67 -13.52 -23.81
N THR A 137 13.42 -12.72 -23.04
CA THR A 137 14.39 -13.24 -22.06
C THR A 137 13.77 -13.72 -20.73
N GLY A 138 12.44 -13.72 -20.62
CA GLY A 138 11.72 -14.19 -19.42
C GLY A 138 11.60 -13.15 -18.30
N LYS A 139 11.62 -11.85 -18.60
CA LYS A 139 11.45 -10.79 -17.56
C LYS A 139 10.12 -10.92 -16.81
N SER A 140 9.02 -11.09 -17.54
CA SER A 140 7.69 -11.31 -16.95
C SER A 140 7.63 -12.58 -16.10
N THR A 141 8.36 -13.63 -16.51
CA THR A 141 8.51 -14.87 -15.74
C THR A 141 9.23 -14.62 -14.42
N ILE A 142 10.30 -13.83 -14.44
CA ILE A 142 11.00 -13.42 -13.22
C ILE A 142 10.09 -12.54 -12.35
N ALA A 143 9.37 -11.58 -12.94
CA ALA A 143 8.42 -10.75 -12.21
C ALA A 143 7.33 -11.57 -11.50
N LYS A 144 6.80 -12.62 -12.15
CA LYS A 144 5.85 -13.56 -11.53
C LYS A 144 6.49 -14.32 -10.37
N SER A 145 7.71 -14.85 -10.53
CA SER A 145 8.45 -15.48 -9.43
C SER A 145 8.75 -14.51 -8.28
N THR A 146 9.11 -13.26 -8.59
CA THR A 146 9.31 -12.21 -7.60
C THR A 146 8.03 -11.95 -6.81
N CYS A 147 6.86 -11.91 -7.45
CA CYS A 147 5.60 -11.75 -6.70
C CYS A 147 5.40 -12.89 -5.69
N LEU A 148 5.55 -14.15 -6.13
CA LEU A 148 5.40 -15.31 -5.25
C LEU A 148 6.38 -15.27 -4.07
N LEU A 149 7.64 -14.91 -4.34
CA LEU A 149 8.67 -14.74 -3.32
C LEU A 149 8.32 -13.65 -2.30
N LEU A 150 7.85 -12.49 -2.76
CA LEU A 150 7.50 -11.37 -1.89
C LEU A 150 6.20 -11.61 -1.12
N GLU A 151 5.27 -12.39 -1.70
CA GLU A 151 4.04 -12.85 -1.04
C GLU A 151 4.36 -13.80 0.10
N GLU A 152 5.25 -14.78 -0.11
CA GLU A 152 5.73 -15.69 0.93
C GLU A 152 6.37 -14.94 2.12
N LYS A 153 7.04 -13.81 1.84
CA LYS A 153 7.65 -12.94 2.85
C LYS A 153 6.66 -11.98 3.51
N GLY A 154 5.42 -11.89 3.02
CA GLY A 154 4.41 -10.95 3.51
C GLY A 154 4.73 -9.48 3.20
N ILE A 155 5.47 -9.20 2.12
CA ILE A 155 5.87 -7.83 1.73
C ILE A 155 5.38 -7.43 0.33
N LEU A 156 4.72 -8.33 -0.40
CA LEU A 156 4.04 -7.98 -1.65
C LEU A 156 2.77 -7.18 -1.34
N ALA A 157 2.80 -5.87 -1.57
CA ALA A 157 1.65 -5.00 -1.39
C ALA A 157 0.73 -4.94 -2.61
N GLY A 158 1.21 -5.41 -3.76
CA GLY A 158 0.41 -5.49 -4.97
C GLY A 158 1.23 -5.63 -6.23
N SER A 159 0.52 -5.91 -7.31
CA SER A 159 1.13 -6.16 -8.61
C SER A 159 0.32 -5.57 -9.75
N PHE A 160 0.98 -5.27 -10.86
CA PHE A 160 0.30 -4.95 -12.12
C PHE A 160 1.09 -5.50 -13.30
N PHE A 161 0.52 -6.46 -14.01
CA PHE A 161 1.11 -7.05 -15.20
C PHE A 161 0.46 -6.47 -16.45
N CYS A 162 1.14 -5.53 -17.10
CA CYS A 162 0.70 -4.99 -18.37
C CYS A 162 0.64 -6.11 -19.43
N SER A 163 -0.31 -6.02 -20.34
CA SER A 163 -0.41 -6.92 -21.51
C SER A 163 -1.18 -6.25 -22.63
N ARG A 164 -0.60 -6.23 -23.83
CA ARG A 164 -1.28 -5.69 -25.04
C ARG A 164 -2.56 -6.45 -25.40
N GLN A 165 -2.63 -7.72 -25.00
CA GLN A 165 -3.70 -8.64 -25.38
C GLN A 165 -4.94 -8.50 -24.48
N ILE A 166 -4.77 -7.91 -23.29
CA ILE A 166 -5.84 -7.81 -22.29
C ILE A 166 -6.21 -6.34 -22.12
N PRO A 167 -7.45 -5.93 -22.49
CA PRO A 167 -7.85 -4.53 -22.52
C PRO A 167 -7.61 -3.74 -21.23
N GLU A 168 -7.87 -4.34 -20.07
CA GLU A 168 -7.63 -3.68 -18.78
C GLU A 168 -6.14 -3.62 -18.43
N CYS A 169 -5.37 -4.66 -18.78
CA CYS A 169 -3.93 -4.69 -18.52
C CYS A 169 -3.12 -3.76 -19.43
N ARG A 170 -3.63 -3.37 -20.60
CA ARG A 170 -2.98 -2.34 -21.44
C ARG A 170 -3.31 -0.90 -21.03
N ASP A 171 -4.33 -0.71 -20.17
CA ASP A 171 -4.75 0.63 -19.77
C ASP A 171 -3.89 1.15 -18.61
N TYR A 172 -2.89 1.96 -18.96
CA TYR A 172 -2.00 2.57 -17.97
C TYR A 172 -2.73 3.37 -16.89
N ARG A 173 -3.95 3.87 -17.17
CA ARG A 173 -4.74 4.64 -16.20
C ARG A 173 -5.20 3.80 -15.02
N LEU A 174 -5.24 2.47 -15.19
CA LEU A 174 -5.63 1.53 -14.13
C LEU A 174 -4.46 1.17 -13.21
N ILE A 175 -3.20 1.46 -13.56
CA ILE A 175 -2.04 1.04 -12.75
C ILE A 175 -2.12 1.57 -11.32
N ILE A 176 -2.20 2.90 -11.13
CA ILE A 176 -2.20 3.48 -9.77
C ILE A 176 -3.46 3.10 -8.98
N PRO A 177 -4.68 3.20 -9.53
CA PRO A 177 -5.87 2.70 -8.85
C PRO A 177 -5.78 1.24 -8.42
N THR A 178 -5.24 0.36 -9.28
CA THR A 178 -5.11 -1.08 -9.00
C THR A 178 -4.09 -1.36 -7.90
N LEU A 179 -2.97 -0.62 -7.87
CA LEU A 179 -2.00 -0.73 -6.78
C LEU A 179 -2.56 -0.17 -5.45
N ALA A 180 -3.32 0.92 -5.52
CA ALA A 180 -3.96 1.50 -4.34
C ALA A 180 -5.03 0.56 -3.76
N TYR A 181 -5.81 -0.11 -4.62
CA TYR A 181 -6.75 -1.14 -4.19
C TYR A 181 -6.04 -2.30 -3.49
N GLN A 182 -4.97 -2.85 -4.09
CA GLN A 182 -4.21 -3.95 -3.49
C GLN A 182 -3.52 -3.54 -2.17
N LEU A 183 -3.01 -2.30 -2.06
CA LEU A 183 -2.43 -1.81 -0.82
C LEU A 183 -3.47 -1.68 0.32
N ALA A 184 -4.74 -1.42 -0.01
CA ALA A 184 -5.83 -1.46 0.98
C ALA A 184 -6.18 -2.89 1.43
N GLN A 185 -5.91 -3.89 0.60
CA GLN A 185 -6.01 -5.30 1.01
C GLN A 185 -4.80 -5.72 1.86
N TYR A 186 -3.62 -5.17 1.56
CA TYR A 186 -2.39 -5.41 2.32
C TYR A 186 -2.43 -4.79 3.73
N SER A 187 -2.88 -3.54 3.84
CA SER A 187 -2.92 -2.79 5.10
C SER A 187 -4.32 -2.22 5.36
N GLU A 188 -4.97 -2.72 6.41
CA GLU A 188 -6.29 -2.26 6.83
C GLU A 188 -6.27 -0.75 7.18
N THR A 189 -5.24 -0.31 7.91
CA THR A 189 -5.07 1.10 8.29
C THR A 189 -4.96 2.00 7.07
N TYR A 190 -4.19 1.59 6.06
CA TYR A 190 -4.15 2.30 4.79
C TYR A 190 -5.53 2.31 4.11
N GLY A 191 -6.26 1.18 4.11
CA GLY A 191 -7.59 1.08 3.52
C GLY A 191 -8.60 2.06 4.12
N MET A 192 -8.57 2.25 5.45
CA MET A 192 -9.38 3.27 6.14
C MET A 192 -9.04 4.69 5.68
N ILE A 193 -7.76 5.02 5.58
CA ILE A 193 -7.30 6.34 5.15
C ILE A 193 -7.66 6.59 3.68
N LEU A 194 -7.47 5.58 2.82
CA LEU A 194 -7.80 5.67 1.40
C LEU A 194 -9.29 5.92 1.19
N LYS A 195 -10.17 5.28 1.97
CA LYS A 195 -11.61 5.53 1.93
C LYS A 195 -11.93 7.02 2.12
N ASP A 196 -11.32 7.67 3.10
CA ASP A 196 -11.54 9.10 3.36
C ASP A 196 -11.01 9.99 2.23
N VAL A 197 -9.87 9.61 1.63
CA VAL A 197 -9.33 10.31 0.45
C VAL A 197 -10.31 10.26 -0.72
N LEU A 198 -10.90 9.09 -0.97
CA LEU A 198 -11.86 8.88 -2.07
C LEU A 198 -13.18 9.61 -1.83
N ILE A 199 -13.64 9.73 -0.58
CA ILE A 199 -14.80 10.57 -0.22
C ILE A 199 -14.52 12.04 -0.55
N LYS A 200 -13.33 12.54 -0.17
CA LYS A 200 -12.94 13.94 -0.37
C LYS A 200 -12.60 14.27 -1.83
N ASN A 201 -12.16 13.28 -2.60
CA ASN A 201 -11.69 13.45 -3.98
C ASN A 201 -12.29 12.36 -4.88
N PRO A 202 -13.61 12.38 -5.17
CA PRO A 202 -14.29 11.28 -5.85
C PRO A 202 -13.80 11.00 -7.27
N ASP A 203 -13.16 11.98 -7.93
CA ASP A 203 -12.67 11.87 -9.30
C ASP A 203 -11.14 11.64 -9.38
N ILE A 204 -10.44 11.45 -8.27
CA ILE A 204 -8.98 11.34 -8.23
C ILE A 204 -8.44 10.20 -9.12
N SER A 205 -9.19 9.10 -9.22
CA SER A 205 -8.86 7.93 -10.04
C SER A 205 -8.90 8.19 -11.54
N THR A 206 -9.45 9.33 -11.97
CA THR A 206 -9.47 9.77 -13.37
C THR A 206 -8.34 10.75 -13.71
N LYS A 207 -7.61 11.23 -12.70
CA LYS A 207 -6.55 12.24 -12.86
C LYS A 207 -5.26 11.61 -13.37
N SER A 208 -4.27 12.45 -13.67
CA SER A 208 -2.98 11.99 -14.15
C SER A 208 -2.24 11.19 -13.06
N PRO A 209 -1.30 10.28 -13.42
CA PRO A 209 -0.47 9.58 -12.44
C PRO A 209 0.30 10.53 -11.50
N ARG A 210 0.61 11.74 -11.98
CA ARG A 210 1.28 12.77 -11.17
C ARG A 210 0.41 13.24 -10.00
N ASP A 211 -0.91 13.27 -10.17
CA ASP A 211 -1.86 13.68 -9.14
C ASP A 211 -2.33 12.48 -8.30
N GLN A 212 -2.44 11.31 -8.93
CA GLN A 212 -2.84 10.07 -8.28
C GLN A 212 -1.79 9.56 -7.29
N ILE A 213 -0.50 9.49 -7.67
CA ILE A 213 0.52 8.86 -6.80
C ILE A 213 0.60 9.50 -5.41
N PRO A 214 0.68 10.84 -5.26
CA PRO A 214 0.69 11.45 -3.94
C PRO A 214 -0.58 11.14 -3.14
N LYS A 215 -1.76 11.35 -3.75
CA LYS A 215 -3.04 11.26 -3.04
C LYS A 215 -3.49 9.84 -2.74
N LEU A 216 -3.20 8.90 -3.63
CA LEU A 216 -3.65 7.52 -3.50
C LEU A 216 -2.62 6.67 -2.79
N LEU A 217 -1.32 6.81 -3.06
CA LEU A 217 -0.30 5.91 -2.52
C LEU A 217 0.53 6.56 -1.40
N VAL A 218 1.18 7.69 -1.67
CA VAL A 218 2.26 8.20 -0.82
C VAL A 218 1.74 8.89 0.45
N ASP A 219 0.83 9.84 0.31
CA ASP A 219 0.31 10.61 1.44
C ASP A 219 -0.47 9.71 2.42
N PRO A 220 -1.36 8.80 1.96
CA PRO A 220 -2.01 7.84 2.86
C PRO A 220 -1.01 6.93 3.57
N TRP A 221 -0.02 6.40 2.86
CA TRP A 221 1.00 5.54 3.48
C TRP A 221 1.85 6.28 4.51
N ASN A 222 2.21 7.55 4.25
CA ASN A 222 2.92 8.37 5.23
C ASN A 222 2.12 8.59 6.53
N ILE A 223 0.78 8.63 6.45
CA ILE A 223 -0.08 8.70 7.63
C ILE A 223 0.00 7.39 8.42
N VAL A 224 -0.04 6.24 7.74
CA VAL A 224 0.15 4.91 8.35
C VAL A 224 1.46 4.86 9.14
N CYS A 225 2.58 5.25 8.51
CA CYS A 225 3.90 5.23 9.16
C CYS A 225 3.97 6.15 10.40
N LYS A 226 3.29 7.30 10.38
CA LYS A 226 3.27 8.25 11.51
C LYS A 226 2.39 7.79 12.67
N ALA A 227 1.38 6.98 12.40
CA ALA A 227 0.46 6.48 13.42
C ALA A 227 1.08 5.44 14.36
N GLY A 228 2.39 5.14 14.24
CA GLY A 228 3.09 4.20 15.12
C GLY A 228 2.75 2.74 14.86
N HIS A 229 1.92 2.45 13.86
CA HIS A 229 1.77 1.14 13.27
C HIS A 229 3.04 0.87 12.47
N GLN A 230 4.08 0.38 13.15
CA GLN A 230 5.21 -0.25 12.50
C GLN A 230 4.69 -1.52 11.82
N GLU A 231 4.11 -1.39 10.64
CA GLU A 231 4.15 -2.51 9.72
C GLU A 231 5.63 -2.77 9.46
N ILE A 232 6.07 -3.93 9.93
CA ILE A 232 7.48 -4.29 10.17
C ILE A 232 8.30 -4.31 8.88
N ASN A 233 7.64 -4.27 7.72
CA ASN A 233 8.26 -4.40 6.41
C ASN A 233 7.83 -3.28 5.45
N THR A 234 8.74 -2.87 4.57
CA THR A 234 8.43 -1.91 3.51
C THR A 234 7.57 -2.61 2.44
N PRO A 235 6.35 -2.14 2.16
CA PRO A 235 5.51 -2.74 1.12
C PRO A 235 6.16 -2.60 -0.25
N VAL A 236 6.14 -3.68 -1.03
CA VAL A 236 6.73 -3.73 -2.38
C VAL A 236 5.64 -3.92 -3.42
N PHE A 237 5.70 -3.10 -4.48
CA PHE A 237 4.89 -3.29 -5.67
C PHE A 237 5.73 -3.89 -6.80
N VAL A 238 5.14 -4.82 -7.55
CA VAL A 238 5.75 -5.37 -8.77
C VAL A 238 4.95 -4.91 -9.98
N ILE A 239 5.60 -4.21 -10.91
CA ILE A 239 4.97 -3.78 -12.16
C ILE A 239 5.75 -4.41 -13.32
N ASP A 240 5.07 -5.25 -14.09
CA ASP A 240 5.62 -5.92 -15.26
C ASP A 240 5.08 -5.30 -16.56
N GLY A 241 5.91 -5.34 -17.61
CA GLY A 241 5.47 -5.01 -18.96
C GLY A 241 5.12 -3.54 -19.21
N LEU A 242 5.71 -2.57 -18.51
CA LEU A 242 5.35 -1.13 -18.67
C LEU A 242 5.43 -0.56 -20.11
N ASP A 243 6.03 -1.27 -21.07
CA ASP A 243 6.07 -0.97 -22.51
C ASP A 243 4.99 -1.70 -23.36
N GLU A 244 4.18 -2.51 -22.69
CA GLU A 244 2.98 -3.18 -23.21
C GLU A 244 1.69 -2.47 -22.80
N CYS A 245 1.83 -1.46 -21.94
CA CYS A 245 0.96 -0.32 -21.77
C CYS A 245 1.44 0.82 -22.72
#